data_AF-A0A943JNR2-F1
#
_entry.id   AF-A0A943JNR2-F1
#
_cell.length_a   1.000
_cell.length_b   1.000
_cell.length_c   1.000
_cell.angle_alpha   90.00
_cell.angle_beta   90.00
_cell.angle_gamma   90.00
#
_symmetry.space_group_name_H-M   'P 1'
#
loop_
_entity.id
_entity.type
_entity.pdbx_description
1 polymer ?
#
loop_
_entity_poly.entity_id
_entity_poly.type
_entity_poly.pdbx_seq_one_letter_code
_entity_poly.pdbx_strand_id
1 'polypeptide(L)'
;MESTIIVAFITALGTIINTVISKKTNKKINNIDDINQKLDFMRNESKKDMLEHTIDADKTYLINFLSDLENGVPKTEVQIKRTYEIYERYVNNGGNSYVHDKWEEVKKKGLL
;
A
#
# COMPACT_ATOMS: atom_id res chain seq x y z
N MET A 1 1.49 -24.25 20.03
CA MET A 1 0.87 -23.25 20.94
C MET A 1 0.49 -21.99 20.16
N GLU A 2 1.41 -21.44 19.35
CA GLU A 2 1.17 -20.25 18.50
C GLU A 2 0.02 -20.41 17.49
N SER A 3 -0.06 -21.55 16.79
CA SER A 3 -1.14 -21.84 15.84
C SER A 3 -2.52 -22.00 16.50
N THR A 4 -2.57 -22.56 17.72
CA THR A 4 -3.81 -22.67 18.50
C THR A 4 -4.31 -21.30 18.94
N ILE A 5 -3.40 -20.38 19.28
CA ILE A 5 -3.74 -19.01 19.64
C ILE A 5 -4.31 -18.27 18.43
N ILE A 6 -3.66 -18.36 17.26
CA ILE A 6 -4.15 -17.71 16.02
C ILE A 6 -5.52 -18.25 15.62
N VAL A 7 -5.74 -19.57 15.68
CA VAL A 7 -7.05 -20.19 15.37
C VAL A 7 -8.12 -19.75 16.36
N ALA A 8 -7.80 -19.67 17.67
CA ALA A 8 -8.73 -19.19 18.68
C ALA A 8 -9.10 -17.71 18.47
N PHE A 9 -8.14 -16.85 18.09
CA PHE A 9 -8.38 -15.45 17.76
C PHE A 9 -9.26 -15.27 16.53
N ILE A 10 -9.01 -16.02 15.45
CA ILE A 10 -9.84 -15.98 14.24
C ILE A 10 -11.27 -16.44 14.55
N THR A 11 -11.43 -17.50 15.35
CA THR A 11 -12.74 -18.03 15.73
C THR A 11 -13.51 -17.03 16.60
N ALA A 12 -12.84 -16.44 17.60
CA ALA A 12 -13.43 -15.42 18.47
C ALA A 12 -13.90 -14.19 17.69
N LEU A 13 -13.06 -13.68 16.77
CA LEU A 13 -13.42 -12.57 15.89
C LEU A 13 -14.62 -12.91 14.99
N GLY A 14 -14.65 -14.12 14.43
CA GLY A 14 -15.78 -14.61 13.64
C GLY A 14 -17.10 -14.66 14.42
N THR A 15 -17.07 -15.15 15.66
CA THR A 15 -18.26 -15.16 16.55
C THR A 15 -18.72 -13.76 16.96
N ILE A 16 -17.80 -12.82 17.18
CA ILE A 16 -18.12 -11.44 17.55
C ILE A 16 -18.79 -10.74 16.36
N ILE A 17 -18.25 -10.89 15.15
CA ILE A 17 -18.81 -10.33 13.92
C ILE A 17 -20.23 -10.88 13.70
N ASN A 18 -20.42 -12.20 13.79
CA ASN A 18 -21.73 -12.83 13.62
C ASN A 18 -22.74 -12.36 14.69
N THR A 19 -22.32 -12.20 15.95
CA THR A 19 -23.21 -11.80 17.05
C THR A 19 -23.61 -10.33 16.95
N VAL A 20 -22.67 -9.43 16.61
CA VAL A 20 -22.92 -7.99 16.50
C VAL A 20 -23.79 -7.66 15.29
N ILE A 21 -23.54 -8.29 14.14
CA ILE A 21 -24.31 -8.07 12.91
C ILE A 21 -25.73 -8.65 13.04
N SER A 22 -25.88 -9.82 13.67
CA SER A 22 -27.19 -10.43 13.90
C SER A 22 -28.04 -9.58 14.86
N LYS A 23 -27.43 -9.02 15.92
CA LYS A 23 -28.13 -8.15 16.88
C LYS A 23 -28.54 -6.79 16.28
N LYS A 24 -27.73 -6.21 15.38
CA LYS A 24 -28.00 -4.88 14.82
C LYS A 24 -29.02 -4.90 13.67
N THR A 25 -29.17 -6.02 12.97
CA THR A 25 -29.89 -6.03 11.68
C THR A 25 -31.13 -6.93 11.63
N ASN A 26 -31.49 -7.67 12.69
CA ASN A 26 -32.64 -8.60 12.73
C ASN A 26 -32.75 -9.55 11.51
N LYS A 27 -31.66 -9.70 10.75
CA LYS A 27 -31.59 -10.44 9.49
C LYS A 27 -30.76 -11.67 9.76
N LYS A 28 -31.41 -12.84 9.80
CA LYS A 28 -30.71 -14.12 9.74
C LYS A 28 -29.93 -14.14 8.42
N ILE A 29 -28.62 -14.31 8.48
CA ILE A 29 -27.77 -14.44 7.30
C ILE A 29 -28.11 -15.78 6.67
N ASN A 30 -28.81 -15.75 5.53
CA ASN A 30 -29.36 -16.95 4.90
C ASN A 30 -28.47 -17.53 3.79
N ASN A 31 -27.39 -16.85 3.37
CA ASN A 31 -26.47 -17.40 2.35
C ASN A 31 -25.03 -16.93 2.59
N ILE A 32 -24.12 -17.88 2.74
CA ILE A 32 -22.68 -17.66 2.94
C ILE A 32 -22.05 -16.94 1.72
N ASP A 33 -22.65 -17.08 0.55
CA ASP A 33 -22.19 -16.46 -0.70
C ASP A 33 -22.24 -14.92 -0.68
N ASP A 34 -23.25 -14.32 -0.04
CA ASP A 34 -23.37 -12.85 0.08
C ASP A 34 -22.27 -12.27 1.00
N ILE A 35 -21.90 -13.02 2.04
CA ILE A 35 -20.76 -12.67 2.91
C ILE A 35 -19.46 -12.72 2.12
N ASN A 36 -19.23 -13.79 1.34
CA ASN A 36 -17.99 -13.95 0.57
C ASN A 36 -17.83 -12.84 -0.46
N GLN A 37 -18.89 -12.50 -1.21
CA GLN A 37 -18.87 -11.41 -2.16
C GLN A 37 -18.55 -10.06 -1.50
N LYS A 38 -19.15 -9.78 -0.34
CA LYS A 38 -18.87 -8.54 0.39
C LYS A 38 -17.45 -8.49 0.94
N LEU A 39 -16.92 -9.62 1.41
CA LEU A 39 -15.52 -9.72 1.87
C LEU A 39 -14.54 -9.50 0.72
N ASP A 40 -14.80 -10.08 -0.44
CA ASP A 40 -13.97 -9.90 -1.64
C ASP A 40 -13.99 -8.44 -2.12
N PHE A 41 -15.17 -7.82 -2.11
CA PHE A 41 -15.31 -6.39 -2.42
C PHE A 41 -14.46 -5.54 -1.45
N MET A 42 -14.63 -5.73 -0.14
CA MET A 42 -13.86 -4.98 0.87
C MET A 42 -12.35 -5.22 0.74
N ARG A 43 -11.93 -6.45 0.42
CA ARG A 43 -10.52 -6.78 0.19
C ARG A 43 -9.96 -6.07 -1.02
N ASN A 44 -10.72 -5.98 -2.10
CA ASN A 44 -10.29 -5.32 -3.33
C ASN A 44 -10.23 -3.80 -3.17
N GLU A 45 -11.22 -3.19 -2.54
CA GLU A 45 -11.20 -1.76 -2.19
C GLU A 45 -10.01 -1.44 -1.29
N SER A 46 -9.79 -2.22 -0.22
CA SER A 46 -8.64 -2.02 0.68
C SER A 46 -7.29 -2.16 -0.02
N LYS A 47 -7.15 -3.08 -0.99
CA LYS A 47 -5.94 -3.20 -1.81
C LYS A 47 -5.73 -1.97 -2.69
N LYS A 48 -6.81 -1.46 -3.29
CA LYS A 48 -6.78 -0.27 -4.14
C LYS A 48 -6.36 0.96 -3.32
N ASP A 49 -7.00 1.18 -2.18
CA ASP A 49 -6.66 2.29 -1.26
C ASP A 49 -5.19 2.21 -0.82
N MET A 50 -4.71 1.02 -0.47
CA MET A 50 -3.31 0.81 -0.07
C MET A 50 -2.33 1.09 -1.22
N LEU A 51 -2.69 0.70 -2.45
CA LEU A 51 -1.90 0.99 -3.64
C LEU A 51 -1.85 2.49 -3.90
N GLU A 52 -2.99 3.18 -3.87
CA GLU A 52 -3.07 4.64 -4.05
C GLU A 52 -2.22 5.37 -3.01
N HIS A 53 -2.34 5.00 -1.73
CA HIS A 53 -1.49 5.56 -0.66
C HIS A 53 0.00 5.27 -0.85
N THR A 54 0.35 4.08 -1.35
CA THR A 54 1.76 3.72 -1.63
C THR A 54 2.33 4.60 -2.75
N ILE A 55 1.56 4.79 -3.83
CA ILE A 55 1.96 5.65 -4.96
C ILE A 55 2.18 7.09 -4.49
N ASP A 56 1.27 7.64 -3.66
CA ASP A 56 1.39 9.00 -3.15
C ASP A 56 2.58 9.18 -2.19
N ALA A 57 2.84 8.19 -1.34
CA ALA A 57 4.01 8.18 -0.46
C ALA A 57 5.31 8.12 -1.27
N ASP A 58 5.38 7.23 -2.26
CA ASP A 58 6.54 7.09 -3.13
C ASP A 58 6.77 8.37 -3.96
N LYS A 59 5.71 8.96 -4.51
CA LYS A 59 5.77 10.26 -5.22
C LYS A 59 6.37 11.34 -4.33
N THR A 60 5.87 11.47 -3.09
CA THR A 60 6.33 12.48 -2.15
C THR A 60 7.81 12.28 -1.81
N TYR A 61 8.21 11.05 -1.52
CA TYR A 61 9.60 10.70 -1.26
C TYR A 61 10.50 11.07 -2.44
N LEU A 62 10.14 10.64 -3.65
CA LEU A 62 10.93 10.84 -4.86
C LEU A 62 11.08 12.33 -5.18
N ILE A 63 10.00 13.11 -5.11
CA ILE A 63 10.06 14.56 -5.37
C ILE A 63 11.04 15.24 -4.40
N ASN A 64 10.99 14.90 -3.11
CA ASN A 64 11.89 15.49 -2.12
C ASN A 64 13.34 15.06 -2.38
N PHE A 65 13.56 13.77 -2.62
CA PHE A 65 14.90 13.23 -2.89
C PHE A 65 15.54 13.84 -4.14
N LEU A 66 14.78 13.93 -5.24
CA LEU A 66 15.24 14.51 -6.49
C LEU A 66 15.52 16.01 -6.34
N SER A 67 14.66 16.74 -5.61
CA SER A 67 14.88 18.16 -5.31
C SER A 67 16.12 18.37 -4.45
N ASP A 68 16.38 17.49 -3.50
CA ASP A 68 17.61 17.53 -2.69
C ASP A 68 18.86 17.40 -3.57
N LEU A 69 18.87 16.47 -4.52
CA LEU A 69 19.98 16.31 -5.47
C LEU A 69 20.20 17.56 -6.32
N GLU A 70 19.13 18.15 -6.84
CA GLU A 70 19.20 19.40 -7.62
C GLU A 70 19.75 20.57 -6.81
N ASN A 71 19.46 20.60 -5.51
CA ASN A 71 19.99 21.61 -4.59
C ASN A 71 21.40 21.28 -4.05
N GLY A 72 22.05 20.24 -4.57
CA GLY A 72 23.40 19.85 -4.18
C GLY A 72 23.49 19.20 -2.80
N VAL A 73 22.39 18.69 -2.26
CA VAL A 73 22.39 17.96 -0.99
C VAL A 73 23.02 16.58 -1.21
N PRO A 74 24.15 16.26 -0.54
CA PRO A 74 24.82 14.99 -0.74
C PRO A 74 23.95 13.82 -0.25
N LYS A 75 23.97 12.71 -1.00
CA LYS A 75 23.30 11.46 -0.65
C LYS A 75 24.32 10.32 -0.56
N THR A 76 24.11 9.42 0.38
CA THR A 76 24.95 8.22 0.50
C THR A 76 24.58 7.19 -0.57
N GLU A 77 25.50 6.28 -0.88
CA GLU A 77 25.25 5.19 -1.82
C GLU A 77 24.03 4.35 -1.43
N VAL A 78 23.82 4.11 -0.13
CA VAL A 78 22.65 3.38 0.39
C VAL A 78 21.35 4.12 0.11
N GLN A 79 21.35 5.45 0.27
CA GLN A 79 20.19 6.28 -0.04
C GLN A 79 19.88 6.27 -1.53
N ILE A 80 20.91 6.33 -2.38
CA ILE A 80 20.76 6.24 -3.84
C ILE A 80 20.16 4.89 -4.23
N LYS A 81 20.75 3.76 -3.79
CA LYS A 81 20.24 2.40 -4.07
C LYS A 81 18.78 2.23 -3.65
N ARG A 82 18.44 2.66 -2.43
CA ARG A 82 17.06 2.63 -1.95
C ARG A 82 16.12 3.46 -2.82
N THR A 83 16.58 4.61 -3.33
CA THR A 83 15.77 5.47 -4.19
C THR A 83 15.51 4.80 -5.54
N TYR A 84 16.47 4.05 -6.10
CA TYR A 84 16.22 3.21 -7.29
C TYR A 84 15.11 2.17 -7.05
N GLU A 85 15.13 1.46 -5.92
CA GLU A 85 14.08 0.49 -5.56
C GLU A 85 12.70 1.14 -5.44
N ILE A 86 12.63 2.32 -4.82
CA ILE A 86 11.39 3.09 -4.66
C ILE A 86 10.91 3.59 -6.03
N TYR A 87 11.81 4.06 -6.88
CA TYR A 87 11.48 4.53 -8.22
C TYR A 87 10.94 3.41 -9.12
N GLU A 88 11.60 2.24 -9.11
CA GLU A 88 11.10 1.07 -9.85
C GLU A 88 9.70 0.65 -9.40
N ARG A 89 9.48 0.58 -8.07
CA ARG A 89 8.15 0.29 -7.52
C ARG A 89 7.13 1.35 -7.94
N TYR A 90 7.49 2.63 -7.89
CA TYR A 90 6.63 3.73 -8.26
C TYR A 90 6.18 3.65 -9.72
N VAL A 91 7.13 3.43 -10.65
CA VAL A 91 6.85 3.28 -12.08
C VAL A 91 5.96 2.07 -12.34
N ASN A 92 6.28 0.92 -11.73
CA ASN A 92 5.50 -0.32 -11.88
C ASN A 92 4.06 -0.19 -11.37
N ASN A 93 3.83 0.69 -10.39
CA ASN A 93 2.50 0.94 -9.82
C ASN A 93 1.71 2.05 -10.53
N GLY A 94 2.19 2.59 -11.66
CA GLY A 94 1.47 3.60 -12.43
C GLY A 94 1.78 5.04 -12.01
N GLY A 95 3.01 5.28 -11.53
CA GLY A 95 3.53 6.62 -11.28
C GLY A 95 3.40 7.57 -12.47
N ASN A 96 3.37 8.88 -12.21
CA ASN A 96 3.20 9.88 -13.28
C ASN A 96 4.53 10.24 -13.97
N SER A 97 4.40 10.80 -15.18
CA SER A 97 5.54 11.20 -16.02
C SER A 97 6.38 12.31 -15.41
N TYR A 98 5.82 13.20 -14.60
CA TYR A 98 6.58 14.31 -14.00
C TYR A 98 7.74 13.82 -13.12
N VAL A 99 7.51 12.81 -12.29
CA VAL A 99 8.58 12.21 -11.47
C VAL A 99 9.59 11.48 -12.35
N HIS A 100 9.13 10.80 -13.40
CA HIS A 100 9.99 10.11 -14.37
C HIS A 100 10.91 11.09 -15.12
N ASP A 101 10.37 12.20 -15.63
CA ASP A 101 11.13 13.20 -16.36
C ASP A 101 12.21 13.82 -15.46
N LYS A 102 11.85 14.14 -14.21
CA LYS A 102 12.78 14.67 -13.21
C LYS A 102 13.87 13.68 -12.85
N TRP A 103 13.52 12.40 -12.72
CA TRP A 103 14.47 11.30 -12.50
C TRP A 103 15.51 11.21 -13.64
N GLU A 104 15.04 11.20 -14.88
CA GLU A 104 15.93 11.14 -16.04
C GLU A 104 16.80 12.40 -16.17
N GLU A 105 16.30 13.56 -15.78
CA GLU A 105 17.09 14.80 -15.74
C GLU A 105 18.26 14.72 -14.75
N VAL A 106 18.00 14.32 -13.49
CA VAL A 106 19.07 14.23 -12.49
C VAL A 106 20.09 13.14 -12.84
N LYS A 107 19.65 12.06 -13.49
CA LYS A 107 20.52 10.99 -13.99
C LYS A 107 21.41 11.48 -15.13
N LYS A 108 20.87 12.25 -16.08
CA LYS A 108 21.65 12.91 -17.15
C LYS A 108 22.68 13.89 -16.59
N LYS A 109 22.39 14.53 -15.46
CA LYS A 109 23.32 15.42 -14.74
C LYS A 109 24.39 14.65 -13.93
N GLY A 110 24.31 13.32 -13.85
CA GLY A 110 25.25 12.50 -13.07
C GLY A 110 25.07 12.61 -11.55
N LEU A 111 23.88 12.98 -11.10
CA LEU A 111 23.54 13.11 -9.68
C LEU A 111 22.97 11.80 -9.08
N LEU A 112 22.62 10.83 -9.95
CA LEU A 112 22.10 9.50 -9.65
C LEU A 112 22.96 8.40 -10.27
#